data_AF-A0A5J4YAW4-F1
#
_entry.id   AF-A0A5J4YAW4-F1
#
_cell.length_a   1.000
_cell.length_b   1.000
_cell.length_c   1.000
_cell.angle_alpha   90.00
_cell.angle_beta   90.00
_cell.angle_gamma   90.00
#
_symmetry.space_group_name_H-M   'P 1'
#
loop_
_entity.id
_entity.type
_entity.pdbx_description
1 polymer ?
#
loop_
_entity_poly.entity_id
_entity_poly.type
_entity_poly.pdbx_seq_one_letter_code
_entity_poly.pdbx_strand_id
1 'polypeptide(L)'
;MRLLFTLAWALVLQSSLKYAHAAPHNPAAESAHHNWTLHQEALSDRLNESEFAWVVQTGRESAEEAVAAVMVTFLQRASRHAGFVADVESIGKVKLADTSHIIERWSLARWEQQWPQQRLESDPEAETDIHRQQRPSFSHTAHKVLPGFNLMHAKWPAAKWYIMIDDDTFVFRRALAKLLSGLDPQQKHYIGYPRQGASICRDPSASEHLKPSDTPFALAGCGMILSQGAMKRLAQVIVECIIASQDCYLDDVRLFLCLQDIGIHLDTTISYPAMNFAPTKNIDWGRLDPCLHPVVFHGVMPMEMHMLHAADLKHHGQANMADIFAEMATWGIHSDRTGKQAATAAKQETRQVSSDRQQSAGSLKGIQISEIRKSADSLKAAACPDNSRGFAILQLGEEQLHECHGTMVVCLHGHLHMPKHISFD
;
A
#
# COMPACT_ATOMS: atom_id res chain seq x y z
N MET A 1 39.47 1.14 -7.98
CA MET A 1 38.14 1.26 -7.30
C MET A 1 37.53 -0.08 -6.89
N ARG A 2 37.42 -1.12 -7.76
CA ARG A 2 36.88 -2.44 -7.37
C ARG A 2 37.63 -3.14 -6.22
N LEU A 3 38.95 -2.99 -6.11
CA LEU A 3 39.77 -3.55 -5.02
C LEU A 3 39.53 -2.86 -3.67
N LEU A 4 39.23 -1.56 -3.69
CA LEU A 4 38.96 -0.78 -2.47
C LEU A 4 37.57 -1.09 -1.90
N PHE A 5 36.60 -1.36 -2.78
CA PHE A 5 35.26 -1.79 -2.36
C PHE A 5 35.25 -3.19 -1.72
N THR A 6 36.05 -4.13 -2.25
CA THR A 6 36.16 -5.48 -1.69
C THR A 6 36.87 -5.49 -0.34
N LEU A 7 37.90 -4.64 -0.15
CA LEU A 7 38.57 -4.48 1.14
C LEU A 7 37.68 -3.80 2.19
N ALA A 8 36.90 -2.80 1.81
CA ALA A 8 35.93 -2.15 2.71
C ALA A 8 34.83 -3.12 3.15
N TRP A 9 34.33 -3.96 2.23
CA TRP A 9 33.33 -4.99 2.55
C TRP A 9 33.88 -6.09 3.47
N ALA A 10 35.12 -6.54 3.25
CA ALA A 10 35.78 -7.54 4.08
C ALA A 10 36.02 -7.02 5.52
N LEU A 11 36.36 -5.74 5.68
CA LEU A 11 36.54 -5.11 6.99
C LEU A 11 35.22 -4.94 7.75
N VAL A 12 34.12 -4.63 7.06
CA VAL A 12 32.78 -4.59 7.67
C VAL A 12 32.36 -5.99 8.14
N LEU A 13 32.56 -7.03 7.32
CA LEU A 13 32.26 -8.42 7.70
C LEU A 13 33.09 -8.93 8.88
N GLN A 14 34.39 -8.61 8.95
CA GLN A 14 35.23 -8.99 10.09
C GLN A 14 34.85 -8.26 11.38
N SER A 15 34.34 -7.03 11.28
CA SER A 15 33.89 -6.24 12.44
C SER A 15 32.58 -6.80 13.01
N SER A 16 31.65 -7.20 12.13
CA SER A 16 30.38 -7.82 12.52
C SER A 16 30.55 -9.20 13.16
N LEU A 17 31.50 -10.01 12.68
CA LEU A 17 31.79 -11.33 13.26
C LEU A 17 32.45 -11.25 14.65
N LYS A 18 33.22 -10.19 14.93
CA LYS A 18 33.82 -9.98 16.26
C LYS A 18 32.79 -9.51 17.31
N TYR A 19 31.72 -8.84 16.90
CA TYR A 19 30.63 -8.44 17.80
C TYR A 19 29.63 -9.56 18.10
N ALA A 20 29.55 -10.60 17.26
CA ALA A 20 28.65 -11.74 17.45
C ALA A 20 29.12 -12.77 18.50
N HIS A 21 30.33 -12.64 19.05
CA HIS A 21 30.91 -13.61 19.99
C HIS A 21 31.09 -13.10 21.43
N ALA A 22 30.49 -11.97 21.80
CA ALA A 22 30.60 -11.40 23.15
C ALA A 22 29.26 -10.96 23.77
N ALA A 23 28.12 -11.48 23.30
CA ALA A 23 26.85 -11.33 24.00
C ALA A 23 26.69 -12.50 24.99
N PRO A 24 26.48 -12.25 26.30
CA PRO A 24 26.21 -13.33 27.24
C PRO A 24 24.94 -14.06 26.82
N HIS A 25 25.01 -15.40 26.75
CA HIS A 25 23.87 -16.27 26.47
C HIS A 25 22.75 -15.93 27.47
N ASN A 26 21.68 -15.31 26.98
CA ASN A 26 20.50 -15.01 27.78
C ASN A 26 19.39 -16.03 27.44
N PRO A 27 19.24 -17.11 28.22
CA PRO A 27 18.24 -18.14 27.94
C PRO A 27 16.80 -17.61 28.00
N ALA A 28 16.56 -16.46 28.64
CA ALA A 28 15.25 -15.80 28.61
C ALA A 28 14.93 -15.21 27.22
N ALA A 29 15.94 -14.71 26.50
CA ALA A 29 15.77 -14.19 25.14
C ALA A 29 15.51 -15.31 24.12
N GLU A 30 16.16 -16.46 24.27
CA GLU A 30 15.88 -17.65 23.45
C GLU A 30 14.47 -18.22 23.71
N SER A 31 14.02 -18.30 24.97
CA SER A 31 12.66 -18.78 25.27
C SER A 31 11.58 -17.79 24.79
N ALA A 32 11.83 -16.48 24.84
CA ALA A 32 10.94 -15.47 24.30
C ALA A 32 10.86 -15.55 22.76
N HIS A 33 11.99 -15.78 22.09
CA HIS A 33 12.01 -15.99 20.63
C HIS A 33 11.30 -17.28 20.22
N HIS A 34 11.45 -18.37 20.99
CA HIS A 34 10.81 -19.65 20.71
C HIS A 34 9.29 -19.60 20.92
N ASN A 35 8.82 -18.97 22.01
CA ASN A 35 7.40 -18.73 22.24
C ASN A 35 6.79 -17.77 21.21
N TRP A 36 7.53 -16.77 20.73
CA TRP A 36 7.06 -15.86 19.67
C TRP A 36 6.85 -16.59 18.33
N THR A 37 7.72 -17.55 18.00
CA THR A 37 7.63 -18.35 16.77
C THR A 37 6.43 -19.29 16.80
N LEU A 38 6.19 -19.97 17.93
CA LEU A 38 5.02 -20.84 18.14
C LEU A 38 3.69 -20.07 18.17
N HIS A 39 3.68 -18.85 18.72
CA HIS A 39 2.47 -18.01 18.75
C HIS A 39 2.13 -17.42 17.36
N GLN A 40 3.15 -17.17 16.53
CA GLN A 40 2.99 -16.81 15.12
C GLN A 40 2.44 -17.95 14.25
N GLU A 41 2.81 -19.20 14.56
CA GLU A 41 2.25 -20.39 13.91
C GLU A 41 0.78 -20.59 14.30
N ALA A 42 0.43 -20.53 15.59
CA ALA A 42 -0.94 -20.70 16.07
C ALA A 42 -1.92 -19.59 15.63
N LEU A 43 -1.43 -18.38 15.34
CA LEU A 43 -2.24 -17.30 14.77
C LEU A 43 -2.27 -17.32 13.22
N SER A 44 -1.45 -18.16 12.57
CA SER A 44 -1.46 -18.38 11.12
C SER A 44 -2.59 -19.31 10.64
N ASP A 45 -3.23 -20.01 11.58
CA ASP A 45 -4.17 -21.12 11.35
C ASP A 45 -5.55 -20.78 10.73
N ARG A 46 -5.79 -19.55 10.25
CA ARG A 46 -7.12 -19.19 9.70
C ARG A 46 -7.14 -18.60 8.29
N LEU A 47 -5.99 -18.25 7.72
CA LEU A 47 -5.95 -17.87 6.31
C LEU A 47 -5.55 -19.08 5.50
N ASN A 48 -6.55 -19.75 4.95
CA ASN A 48 -6.30 -20.80 3.99
C ASN A 48 -5.74 -20.16 2.71
N GLU A 49 -4.42 -20.13 2.59
CA GLU A 49 -3.70 -19.46 1.48
C GLU A 49 -4.18 -19.90 0.10
N SER A 50 -4.69 -21.14 -0.04
CA SER A 50 -5.23 -21.64 -1.31
C SER A 50 -6.56 -21.01 -1.71
N GLU A 51 -7.20 -20.25 -0.82
CA GLU A 51 -8.43 -19.52 -1.13
C GLU A 51 -8.16 -18.24 -1.92
N PHE A 52 -6.91 -17.78 -1.97
CA PHE A 52 -6.51 -16.53 -2.62
C PHE A 52 -5.58 -16.80 -3.79
N ALA A 53 -5.85 -16.18 -4.93
CA ALA A 53 -4.94 -16.08 -6.07
C ALA A 53 -4.51 -14.63 -6.25
N TRP A 54 -3.20 -14.36 -6.22
CA TRP A 54 -2.64 -13.02 -6.24
C TRP A 54 -1.93 -12.74 -7.56
N VAL A 55 -2.19 -11.59 -8.16
CA VAL A 55 -1.33 -10.98 -9.18
C VAL A 55 -0.73 -9.71 -8.65
N VAL A 56 0.58 -9.58 -8.81
CA VAL A 56 1.29 -8.32 -8.64
C VAL A 56 1.68 -7.80 -10.02
N GLN A 57 1.17 -6.62 -10.35
CA GLN A 57 1.54 -5.87 -11.54
C GLN A 57 2.82 -5.08 -11.23
N THR A 58 3.82 -5.19 -12.11
CA THR A 58 5.09 -4.48 -11.94
C THR A 58 5.59 -3.92 -13.28
N GLY A 59 6.34 -2.82 -13.21
CA GLY A 59 7.06 -2.25 -14.35
C GLY A 59 8.47 -2.79 -14.44
N ARG A 60 9.07 -2.75 -15.63
CA ARG A 60 10.48 -3.16 -15.84
C ARG A 60 11.46 -2.49 -14.87
N GLU A 61 11.23 -1.22 -14.53
CA GLU A 61 12.16 -0.40 -13.75
C GLU A 61 12.02 -0.61 -12.23
N SER A 62 10.80 -0.87 -11.74
CA SER A 62 10.49 -1.06 -10.31
C SER A 62 10.61 -2.51 -9.85
N ALA A 63 10.42 -3.42 -10.80
CA ALA A 63 10.50 -4.86 -10.73
C ALA A 63 11.48 -5.43 -9.70
N GLU A 64 12.78 -5.11 -9.77
CA GLU A 64 13.78 -5.74 -8.91
C GLU A 64 13.57 -5.45 -7.42
N GLU A 65 13.31 -4.19 -7.07
CA GLU A 65 13.18 -3.76 -5.67
C GLU A 65 11.77 -3.99 -5.13
N ALA A 66 10.75 -3.62 -5.91
CA ALA A 66 9.36 -3.66 -5.49
C ALA A 66 8.85 -5.10 -5.33
N VAL A 67 9.14 -5.99 -6.29
CA VAL A 67 8.76 -7.42 -6.19
C VAL A 67 9.44 -8.07 -4.98
N ALA A 68 10.71 -7.74 -4.72
CA ALA A 68 11.42 -8.26 -3.55
C ALA A 68 10.72 -7.82 -2.25
N ALA A 69 10.41 -6.54 -2.11
CA ALA A 69 9.72 -5.99 -0.94
C ALA A 69 8.34 -6.64 -0.71
N VAL A 70 7.54 -6.78 -1.77
CA VAL A 70 6.24 -7.47 -1.69
C VAL A 70 6.41 -8.92 -1.25
N MET A 71 7.36 -9.65 -1.85
CA MET A 71 7.60 -11.08 -1.57
C MET A 71 8.12 -11.37 -0.17
N VAL A 72 8.94 -10.49 0.40
CA VAL A 72 9.50 -10.70 1.75
C VAL A 72 8.62 -10.14 2.86
N THR A 73 7.52 -9.47 2.53
CA THR A 73 6.56 -8.91 3.49
C THR A 73 5.25 -9.70 3.49
N PHE A 74 4.13 -9.08 3.10
CA PHE A 74 2.81 -9.68 3.25
C PHE A 74 2.59 -10.89 2.33
N LEU A 75 3.26 -10.95 1.18
CA LEU A 75 3.12 -12.05 0.21
C LEU A 75 4.02 -13.26 0.49
N GLN A 76 4.92 -13.20 1.48
CA GLN A 76 5.88 -14.27 1.79
C GLN A 76 5.20 -15.65 1.94
N ARG A 77 4.08 -15.70 2.68
CA ARG A 77 3.32 -16.94 2.93
C ARG A 77 2.33 -17.31 1.82
N ALA A 78 1.95 -16.33 0.98
CA ALA A 78 1.04 -16.52 -0.14
C ALA A 78 1.76 -16.77 -1.48
N SER A 79 3.09 -16.82 -1.47
CA SER A 79 3.95 -16.97 -2.66
C SER A 79 3.60 -18.17 -3.57
N ARG A 80 3.04 -19.24 -3.01
CA ARG A 80 2.59 -20.42 -3.79
C ARG A 80 1.37 -20.14 -4.67
N HIS A 81 0.57 -19.13 -4.33
CA HIS A 81 -0.61 -18.69 -5.06
C HIS A 81 -0.47 -17.27 -5.59
N ALA A 82 0.77 -16.84 -5.82
CA ALA A 82 1.09 -15.53 -6.37
C ALA A 82 1.72 -15.66 -7.76
N GLY A 83 1.31 -14.79 -8.67
CA GLY A 83 1.93 -14.56 -9.97
C GLY A 83 2.32 -13.09 -10.11
N PHE A 84 3.31 -12.85 -10.98
CA PHE A 84 3.78 -11.52 -11.31
C PHE A 84 3.57 -11.29 -12.79
N VAL A 85 3.03 -10.12 -13.13
CA VAL A 85 2.80 -9.69 -14.50
C VAL A 85 3.64 -8.44 -14.74
N ALA A 86 4.48 -8.48 -15.77
CA ALA A 86 5.48 -7.46 -16.04
C ALA A 86 5.73 -7.30 -17.55
N ASP A 87 6.40 -6.22 -17.93
CA ASP A 87 6.89 -5.95 -19.31
C ASP A 87 8.25 -6.62 -19.60
N VAL A 88 8.57 -7.64 -18.81
CA VAL A 88 9.83 -8.38 -18.83
C VAL A 88 9.54 -9.84 -18.51
N GLU A 89 10.25 -10.76 -19.16
CA GLU A 89 10.05 -12.20 -18.96
C GLU A 89 10.57 -12.70 -17.60
N SER A 90 11.54 -12.00 -17.00
CA SER A 90 12.13 -12.40 -15.72
C SER A 90 12.78 -11.25 -14.95
N ILE A 91 12.81 -11.38 -13.63
CA ILE A 91 13.59 -10.56 -12.70
C ILE A 91 14.51 -11.51 -11.92
N GLY A 92 15.81 -11.47 -12.22
CA GLY A 92 16.77 -12.42 -11.65
C GLY A 92 16.37 -13.88 -11.91
N LYS A 93 15.95 -14.59 -10.85
CA LYS A 93 15.48 -15.98 -10.94
C LYS A 93 13.95 -16.12 -10.95
N VAL A 94 13.21 -15.03 -10.75
CA VAL A 94 11.76 -15.03 -10.74
C VAL A 94 11.28 -14.94 -12.19
N LYS A 95 10.60 -15.99 -12.66
CA LYS A 95 9.90 -15.97 -13.95
C LYS A 95 8.63 -15.13 -13.82
N LEU A 96 8.43 -14.23 -14.76
CA LEU A 96 7.27 -13.35 -14.82
C LEU A 96 6.44 -13.74 -16.02
N ALA A 97 5.13 -13.56 -15.91
CA ALA A 97 4.28 -13.69 -17.08
C ALA A 97 4.38 -12.39 -17.89
N ASP A 98 5.05 -12.46 -19.03
CA ASP A 98 4.97 -11.39 -20.03
C ASP A 98 3.61 -11.47 -20.73
N THR A 99 2.74 -10.50 -20.44
CA THR A 99 1.41 -10.43 -21.02
C THR A 99 1.38 -9.75 -22.38
N SER A 100 2.46 -9.07 -22.78
CA SER A 100 2.59 -8.40 -24.08
C SER A 100 2.44 -9.41 -25.22
N HIS A 101 3.13 -10.54 -25.10
CA HIS A 101 3.08 -11.62 -26.10
C HIS A 101 1.72 -12.32 -26.20
N ILE A 102 0.94 -12.32 -25.12
CA ILE A 102 -0.39 -12.94 -25.09
C ILE A 102 -1.33 -12.14 -26.00
N ILE A 103 -1.29 -10.82 -25.90
CA ILE A 103 -2.11 -9.94 -26.72
C ILE A 103 -1.67 -9.96 -28.17
N GLU A 104 -0.37 -9.87 -28.46
CA GLU A 104 0.12 -9.97 -29.84
C GLU A 104 -0.38 -11.25 -30.50
N ARG A 105 -0.28 -12.40 -29.82
CA ARG A 105 -0.73 -13.69 -30.37
C ARG A 105 -2.25 -13.73 -30.60
N TRP A 106 -3.04 -13.16 -29.70
CA TRP A 106 -4.51 -13.17 -29.82
C TRP A 106 -5.03 -12.14 -30.82
N SER A 107 -4.45 -10.95 -30.83
CA SER A 107 -4.71 -9.90 -31.80
C SER A 107 -4.33 -10.38 -33.20
N LEU A 108 -3.18 -11.03 -33.38
CA LEU A 108 -2.77 -11.62 -34.67
C LEU A 108 -3.76 -12.68 -35.15
N ALA A 109 -4.14 -13.65 -34.31
CA ALA A 109 -5.06 -14.72 -34.70
C ALA A 109 -6.44 -14.20 -35.15
N ARG A 110 -6.97 -13.16 -34.49
CA ARG A 110 -8.25 -12.55 -34.88
C ARG A 110 -8.11 -11.55 -36.03
N TRP A 111 -7.01 -10.81 -36.11
CA TRP A 111 -6.68 -9.98 -37.28
C TRP A 111 -6.64 -10.85 -38.53
N GLU A 112 -5.96 -12.02 -38.46
CA GLU A 112 -5.93 -13.01 -39.54
C GLU A 112 -7.33 -13.52 -39.91
N GLN A 113 -8.22 -13.67 -38.93
CA GLN A 113 -9.59 -14.14 -39.14
C GLN A 113 -10.53 -13.05 -39.70
N GLN A 114 -10.36 -11.79 -39.30
CA GLN A 114 -11.24 -10.68 -39.73
C GLN A 114 -10.72 -9.94 -40.98
N TRP A 115 -9.40 -9.89 -41.22
CA TRP A 115 -8.76 -9.19 -42.35
C TRP A 115 -7.66 -10.04 -43.05
N PRO A 116 -8.02 -11.20 -43.63
CA PRO A 116 -7.04 -12.11 -44.24
C PRO A 116 -6.27 -11.51 -45.43
N GLN A 117 -6.77 -10.44 -46.06
CA GLN A 117 -6.16 -9.85 -47.26
C GLN A 117 -5.11 -8.75 -46.99
N GLN A 118 -5.05 -8.18 -45.78
CA GLN A 118 -4.15 -7.05 -45.49
C GLN A 118 -2.72 -7.47 -45.12
N ARG A 119 -2.43 -8.77 -45.02
CA ARG A 119 -1.09 -9.29 -44.68
C ARG A 119 -0.06 -9.12 -45.81
N LEU A 120 -0.50 -8.87 -47.03
CA LEU A 120 0.39 -8.87 -48.20
C LEU A 120 1.28 -7.62 -48.32
N GLU A 121 1.12 -6.62 -47.46
CA GLU A 121 1.79 -5.32 -47.64
C GLU A 121 2.68 -4.85 -46.47
N SER A 122 2.61 -5.48 -45.29
CA SER A 122 3.46 -5.10 -44.15
C SER A 122 4.29 -6.28 -43.64
N ASP A 123 5.61 -6.10 -43.63
CA ASP A 123 6.58 -7.05 -43.09
C ASP A 123 6.49 -7.08 -41.54
N PRO A 124 6.03 -8.18 -40.92
CA PRO A 124 5.83 -8.26 -39.47
C PRO A 124 7.11 -8.15 -38.66
N GLU A 125 8.27 -8.46 -39.27
CA GLU A 125 9.57 -8.36 -38.60
C GLU A 125 10.08 -6.90 -38.55
N ALA A 126 9.57 -5.99 -39.38
CA ALA A 126 9.98 -4.58 -39.39
C ALA A 126 9.29 -3.74 -38.30
N GLU A 127 8.18 -4.22 -37.72
CA GLU A 127 7.50 -3.61 -36.58
C GLU A 127 8.06 -4.12 -35.23
N THR A 128 9.29 -4.63 -35.23
CA THR A 128 9.93 -5.22 -34.05
C THR A 128 10.80 -4.19 -33.30
N ASP A 129 10.65 -4.17 -31.97
CA ASP A 129 11.36 -3.39 -30.96
C ASP A 129 11.32 -1.85 -30.99
N ILE A 130 11.45 -1.17 -32.13
CA ILE A 130 11.55 0.30 -32.14
C ILE A 130 10.21 0.95 -31.75
N HIS A 131 9.09 0.45 -32.29
CA HIS A 131 7.76 0.92 -31.88
C HIS A 131 7.41 0.51 -30.45
N ARG A 132 7.91 -0.64 -29.98
CA ARG A 132 7.70 -1.13 -28.61
C ARG A 132 8.43 -0.27 -27.57
N GLN A 133 9.58 0.31 -27.90
CA GLN A 133 10.31 1.21 -27.00
C GLN A 133 9.78 2.66 -27.02
N GLN A 134 9.06 3.05 -28.07
CA GLN A 134 8.59 4.42 -28.26
C GLN A 134 7.17 4.69 -27.72
N ARG A 135 6.39 3.66 -27.36
CA ARG A 135 5.10 3.92 -26.74
C ARG A 135 5.29 4.41 -25.29
N PRO A 136 4.47 5.35 -24.80
CA PRO A 136 4.53 5.79 -23.42
C PRO A 136 4.44 4.60 -22.46
N SER A 137 5.14 4.63 -21.33
CA SER A 137 5.14 3.55 -20.32
C SER A 137 3.73 3.09 -19.91
N PHE A 138 2.76 4.01 -19.84
CA PHE A 138 1.35 3.73 -19.55
C PHE A 138 0.62 2.90 -20.62
N SER A 139 1.08 2.91 -21.87
CA SER A 139 0.48 2.08 -22.92
C SER A 139 0.84 0.60 -22.77
N HIS A 140 1.95 0.29 -22.10
CA HIS A 140 2.36 -1.09 -21.80
C HIS A 140 1.62 -1.64 -20.58
N THR A 141 1.27 -0.78 -19.61
CA THR A 141 0.50 -1.19 -18.42
C THR A 141 -0.94 -1.55 -18.75
N ALA A 142 -1.53 -0.90 -19.77
CA ALA A 142 -2.90 -1.14 -20.26
C ALA A 142 -3.27 -2.63 -20.38
N HIS A 143 -2.27 -3.48 -20.63
CA HIS A 143 -2.35 -4.86 -21.04
C HIS A 143 -2.01 -5.88 -19.94
N LYS A 144 -2.01 -5.48 -18.67
CA LYS A 144 -1.62 -6.35 -17.56
C LYS A 144 -2.81 -6.90 -16.77
N VAL A 145 -3.83 -6.09 -16.55
CA VAL A 145 -4.96 -6.43 -15.66
C VAL A 145 -5.76 -7.63 -16.15
N LEU A 146 -6.39 -7.54 -17.31
CA LEU A 146 -7.22 -8.63 -17.84
C LEU A 146 -6.39 -9.91 -18.09
N PRO A 147 -5.22 -9.87 -18.76
CA PRO A 147 -4.37 -11.06 -18.90
C PRO A 147 -3.91 -11.65 -17.56
N GLY A 148 -3.63 -10.81 -16.56
CA GLY A 148 -3.26 -11.26 -15.21
C GLY A 148 -4.38 -12.05 -14.54
N PHE A 149 -5.62 -11.54 -14.57
CA PHE A 149 -6.78 -12.30 -14.08
C PHE A 149 -6.99 -13.61 -14.85
N ASN A 150 -6.84 -13.60 -16.17
CA ASN A 150 -6.93 -14.81 -16.98
C ASN A 150 -5.89 -15.86 -16.56
N LEU A 151 -4.63 -15.43 -16.38
CA LEU A 151 -3.54 -16.29 -15.94
C LEU A 151 -3.82 -16.90 -14.56
N MET A 152 -4.33 -16.11 -13.61
CA MET A 152 -4.66 -16.61 -12.27
C MET A 152 -5.76 -17.65 -12.32
N HIS A 153 -6.82 -17.38 -13.08
CA HIS A 153 -7.93 -18.31 -13.18
C HIS A 153 -7.51 -19.62 -13.84
N ALA A 154 -6.66 -19.56 -14.87
CA ALA A 154 -6.10 -20.75 -15.49
C ALA A 154 -5.25 -21.58 -14.51
N LYS A 155 -4.47 -20.93 -13.65
CA LYS A 155 -3.56 -21.59 -12.70
C LYS A 155 -4.24 -22.08 -11.42
N TRP A 156 -5.20 -21.30 -10.93
CA TRP A 156 -5.89 -21.52 -9.65
C TRP A 156 -7.41 -21.37 -9.80
N PRO A 157 -8.07 -22.20 -10.63
CA PRO A 157 -9.50 -22.06 -10.94
C PRO A 157 -10.41 -22.22 -9.71
N ALA A 158 -9.91 -22.89 -8.67
CA ALA A 158 -10.61 -23.14 -7.42
C ALA A 158 -10.42 -22.04 -6.36
N ALA A 159 -9.61 -21.02 -6.60
CA ALA A 159 -9.46 -19.90 -5.67
C ALA A 159 -10.83 -19.23 -5.43
N LYS A 160 -11.08 -18.83 -4.17
CA LYS A 160 -12.29 -18.11 -3.77
C LYS A 160 -12.22 -16.63 -4.12
N TRP A 161 -11.01 -16.07 -4.05
CA TRP A 161 -10.74 -14.65 -4.26
C TRP A 161 -9.53 -14.48 -5.18
N TYR A 162 -9.70 -13.67 -6.21
CA TYR A 162 -8.67 -13.28 -7.17
C TYR A 162 -8.34 -11.81 -6.91
N ILE A 163 -7.09 -11.55 -6.55
CA ILE A 163 -6.65 -10.23 -6.09
C ILE A 163 -5.56 -9.74 -7.02
N MET A 164 -5.70 -8.51 -7.49
CA MET A 164 -4.69 -7.83 -8.27
C MET A 164 -4.27 -6.55 -7.56
N ILE A 165 -2.96 -6.34 -7.47
CA ILE A 165 -2.33 -5.18 -6.85
C ILE A 165 -1.15 -4.71 -7.70
N ASP A 166 -0.73 -3.46 -7.49
CA ASP A 166 0.54 -2.97 -8.03
C ASP A 166 1.70 -3.38 -7.08
N ASP A 167 2.93 -3.22 -7.56
CA ASP A 167 4.15 -3.55 -6.83
C ASP A 167 4.51 -2.49 -5.77
N ASP A 168 3.80 -1.36 -5.74
CA ASP A 168 3.83 -0.33 -4.70
C ASP A 168 2.61 -0.42 -3.74
N THR A 169 1.91 -1.55 -3.73
CA THR A 169 0.75 -1.80 -2.86
C THR A 169 1.11 -2.70 -1.68
N PHE A 170 0.77 -2.28 -0.47
CA PHE A 170 0.85 -3.11 0.75
C PHE A 170 -0.54 -3.56 1.22
N VAL A 171 -0.69 -4.85 1.54
CA VAL A 171 -1.99 -5.43 1.94
C VAL A 171 -1.93 -6.01 3.36
N PHE A 172 -2.82 -5.53 4.22
CA PHE A 172 -3.07 -6.08 5.55
C PHE A 172 -3.92 -7.35 5.43
N ARG A 173 -3.26 -8.49 5.23
CA ARG A 173 -3.92 -9.75 4.83
C ARG A 173 -5.02 -10.23 5.79
N ARG A 174 -4.85 -10.02 7.10
CA ARG A 174 -5.88 -10.38 8.09
C ARG A 174 -7.09 -9.46 8.02
N ALA A 175 -6.88 -8.15 7.85
CA ALA A 175 -7.96 -7.20 7.63
C ALA A 175 -8.72 -7.52 6.33
N LEU A 176 -7.99 -7.84 5.25
CA LEU A 176 -8.58 -8.29 3.99
C LEU A 176 -9.43 -9.55 4.16
N ALA A 177 -8.89 -10.56 4.82
CA ALA A 177 -9.64 -11.81 5.02
C ALA A 177 -10.87 -11.62 5.92
N LYS A 178 -10.78 -10.76 6.94
CA LYS A 178 -11.93 -10.40 7.78
C LYS A 178 -13.00 -9.73 6.93
N LEU A 179 -12.63 -8.76 6.06
CA LEU A 179 -13.53 -8.10 5.12
C LEU A 179 -14.25 -9.13 4.23
N LEU A 180 -13.51 -10.09 3.66
CA LEU A 180 -14.04 -11.07 2.73
C LEU A 180 -14.79 -12.23 3.40
N SER A 181 -14.56 -12.50 4.69
CA SER A 181 -15.18 -13.61 5.42
C SER A 181 -16.70 -13.51 5.55
N GLY A 182 -17.26 -12.31 5.44
CA GLY A 182 -18.70 -12.06 5.47
C GLY A 182 -19.40 -12.25 4.12
N LEU A 183 -18.66 -12.57 3.06
CA LEU A 183 -19.17 -12.61 1.69
C LEU A 183 -19.18 -14.05 1.15
N ASP A 184 -20.17 -14.36 0.32
CA ASP A 184 -20.22 -15.63 -0.40
C ASP A 184 -19.37 -15.53 -1.69
N PRO A 185 -18.24 -16.26 -1.78
CA PRO A 185 -17.36 -16.20 -2.96
C PRO A 185 -18.01 -16.77 -4.23
N GLN A 186 -19.15 -17.47 -4.16
CA GLN A 186 -19.90 -17.89 -5.35
C GLN A 186 -20.74 -16.77 -5.96
N GLN A 187 -21.04 -15.71 -5.21
CA GLN A 187 -21.68 -14.52 -5.77
C GLN A 187 -20.68 -13.72 -6.60
N LYS A 188 -21.17 -12.78 -7.42
CA LYS A 188 -20.35 -12.00 -8.35
C LYS A 188 -19.89 -10.68 -7.73
N HIS A 189 -19.06 -10.76 -6.69
CA HIS A 189 -18.44 -9.59 -6.09
C HIS A 189 -17.28 -9.05 -6.93
N TYR A 190 -17.28 -7.74 -7.14
CA TYR A 190 -16.17 -6.93 -7.63
C TYR A 190 -15.94 -5.81 -6.61
N ILE A 191 -14.76 -5.78 -5.98
CA ILE A 191 -14.45 -4.92 -4.82
C ILE A 191 -13.11 -4.21 -5.10
N GLY A 192 -13.01 -2.95 -4.68
CA GLY A 192 -11.78 -2.16 -4.79
C GLY A 192 -12.07 -0.67 -4.72
N TYR A 193 -11.05 0.15 -4.47
CA TYR A 193 -11.25 1.58 -4.22
C TYR A 193 -11.96 2.28 -5.41
N PRO A 194 -13.13 2.91 -5.20
CA PRO A 194 -13.92 3.46 -6.28
C PRO A 194 -13.29 4.74 -6.86
N ARG A 195 -13.12 4.76 -8.18
CA ARG A 195 -12.77 5.94 -8.97
C ARG A 195 -13.83 6.18 -10.04
N GLN A 196 -14.17 7.44 -10.28
CA GLN A 196 -15.07 7.85 -11.37
C GLN A 196 -14.27 8.07 -12.67
N GLY A 197 -14.95 8.15 -13.81
CA GLY A 197 -14.32 8.45 -15.10
C GLY A 197 -14.17 7.26 -16.06
N ALA A 198 -14.86 6.15 -15.83
CA ALA A 198 -14.78 4.97 -16.71
C ALA A 198 -15.23 5.24 -18.16
N SER A 199 -15.97 6.33 -18.40
CA SER A 199 -16.47 6.68 -19.74
C SER A 199 -15.37 7.06 -20.73
N ILE A 200 -14.17 7.44 -20.25
CA ILE A 200 -13.04 7.88 -21.07
C ILE A 200 -12.61 6.88 -22.15
N CYS A 201 -12.85 5.58 -21.91
CA CYS A 201 -12.50 4.53 -22.88
C CYS A 201 -13.65 4.14 -23.83
N ARG A 202 -14.85 4.72 -23.66
CA ARG A 202 -15.99 4.54 -24.60
C ARG A 202 -16.25 5.79 -25.44
N ASP A 203 -15.89 6.96 -24.92
CA ASP A 203 -16.10 8.24 -25.56
C ASP A 203 -14.79 9.03 -25.55
N PRO A 204 -14.07 9.11 -26.69
CA PRO A 204 -12.83 9.88 -26.79
C PRO A 204 -13.00 11.39 -26.53
N SER A 205 -14.25 11.89 -26.59
CA SER A 205 -14.57 13.27 -26.23
C SER A 205 -14.83 13.47 -24.73
N ALA A 206 -14.92 12.38 -23.96
CA ALA A 206 -14.99 12.46 -22.51
C ALA A 206 -13.64 12.95 -21.98
N SER A 207 -13.66 14.13 -21.39
CA SER A 207 -12.52 14.61 -20.59
C SER A 207 -12.35 13.73 -19.36
N GLU A 208 -11.11 13.60 -18.88
CA GLU A 208 -10.78 12.96 -17.58
C GLU A 208 -11.52 13.60 -16.39
N HIS A 209 -12.15 14.77 -16.59
CA HIS A 209 -13.05 15.38 -15.63
C HIS A 209 -14.31 14.53 -15.45
N LEU A 210 -14.34 13.90 -14.28
CA LEU A 210 -15.42 13.14 -13.68
C LEU A 210 -16.81 13.67 -14.08
N LYS A 211 -17.50 12.97 -14.97
CA LYS A 211 -18.94 13.17 -15.12
C LYS A 211 -19.60 12.51 -13.90
N PRO A 212 -20.46 13.21 -13.13
CA PRO A 212 -21.15 12.62 -11.98
C PRO A 212 -22.00 11.39 -12.31
N SER A 213 -22.34 11.19 -13.58
CA SER A 213 -23.07 10.04 -14.11
C SER A 213 -22.19 8.80 -14.37
N ASP A 214 -20.86 8.93 -14.27
CA ASP A 214 -19.96 7.83 -14.59
C ASP A 214 -20.03 6.75 -13.51
N THR A 215 -20.29 5.52 -13.95
CA THR A 215 -20.25 4.35 -13.08
C THR A 215 -18.82 4.18 -12.54
N PRO A 216 -18.64 4.00 -11.22
CA PRO A 216 -17.31 3.87 -10.63
C PRO A 216 -16.66 2.53 -10.98
N PHE A 217 -15.34 2.53 -11.06
CA PHE A 217 -14.48 1.37 -11.25
C PHE A 217 -13.47 1.25 -10.11
N ALA A 218 -12.92 0.06 -9.87
CA ALA A 218 -11.85 -0.12 -8.89
C ALA A 218 -10.51 0.29 -9.49
N LEU A 219 -9.74 1.10 -8.76
CA LEU A 219 -8.38 1.50 -9.16
C LEU A 219 -7.38 0.37 -8.90
N ALA A 220 -6.59 -0.02 -9.91
CA ALA A 220 -5.69 -1.19 -9.84
C ALA A 220 -4.72 -1.17 -8.65
N GLY A 221 -3.93 -0.10 -8.50
CA GLY A 221 -2.95 0.01 -7.41
C GLY A 221 -3.55 0.07 -6.01
N CYS A 222 -4.86 0.25 -5.88
CA CYS A 222 -5.56 0.21 -4.60
C CYS A 222 -6.06 -1.19 -4.23
N GLY A 223 -5.75 -2.18 -5.05
CA GLY A 223 -6.28 -3.53 -4.94
C GLY A 223 -7.63 -3.68 -5.63
N MET A 224 -7.69 -4.59 -6.59
CA MET A 224 -8.92 -5.07 -7.22
C MET A 224 -9.15 -6.52 -6.81
N ILE A 225 -10.38 -6.83 -6.40
CA ILE A 225 -10.75 -8.15 -5.89
C ILE A 225 -11.95 -8.66 -6.67
N LEU A 226 -11.82 -9.85 -7.23
CA LEU A 226 -12.92 -10.61 -7.81
C LEU A 226 -13.17 -11.86 -6.97
N SER A 227 -14.42 -12.07 -6.62
CA SER A 227 -14.90 -13.37 -6.14
C SER A 227 -14.77 -14.46 -7.20
N GLN A 228 -14.81 -15.72 -6.79
CA GLN A 228 -14.84 -16.86 -7.71
C GLN A 228 -16.04 -16.81 -8.67
N GLY A 229 -17.22 -16.42 -8.18
CA GLY A 229 -18.42 -16.25 -9.02
C GLY A 229 -18.20 -15.21 -10.11
N ALA A 230 -17.61 -14.06 -9.78
CA ALA A 230 -17.26 -13.04 -10.76
C ALA A 230 -16.21 -13.53 -11.75
N MET A 231 -15.13 -14.16 -11.26
CA MET A 231 -14.03 -14.63 -12.10
C MET A 231 -14.47 -15.72 -13.08
N LYS A 232 -15.30 -16.69 -12.65
CA LYS A 232 -15.87 -17.72 -13.53
C LYS A 232 -16.69 -17.11 -14.67
N ARG A 233 -17.46 -16.05 -14.38
CA ARG A 233 -18.26 -15.36 -15.40
C ARG A 233 -17.37 -14.56 -16.36
N LEU A 234 -16.37 -13.86 -15.81
CA LEU A 234 -15.38 -13.12 -16.60
C LEU A 234 -14.57 -14.04 -17.52
N ALA A 235 -14.10 -15.18 -17.02
CA ALA A 235 -13.28 -16.14 -17.78
C ALA A 235 -13.94 -16.65 -19.08
N GLN A 236 -15.27 -16.63 -19.15
CA GLN A 236 -16.02 -17.03 -20.35
C GLN A 236 -15.94 -16.00 -21.49
N VAL A 237 -15.56 -14.76 -21.19
CA VAL A 237 -15.56 -13.63 -22.14
C VAL A 237 -14.24 -12.84 -22.13
N ILE A 238 -13.27 -13.25 -21.29
CA ILE A 238 -12.10 -12.43 -20.97
C ILE A 238 -11.23 -12.18 -22.20
N VAL A 239 -11.14 -13.15 -23.11
CA VAL A 239 -10.38 -13.03 -24.36
C VAL A 239 -11.05 -12.02 -25.28
N GLU A 240 -12.37 -12.11 -25.45
CA GLU A 240 -13.16 -11.16 -26.25
C GLU A 240 -13.05 -9.75 -25.69
N CYS A 241 -13.09 -9.60 -24.36
CA CYS A 241 -12.93 -8.33 -23.68
C CYS A 241 -11.54 -7.72 -23.87
N ILE A 242 -10.48 -8.53 -23.77
CA ILE A 242 -9.10 -8.06 -23.98
C ILE A 242 -8.97 -7.44 -25.37
N ILE A 243 -9.55 -8.10 -26.38
CA ILE A 243 -9.51 -7.61 -27.75
C ILE A 243 -10.41 -6.38 -27.92
N ALA A 244 -11.65 -6.42 -27.44
CA ALA A 244 -12.62 -5.34 -27.61
C ALA A 244 -12.20 -4.02 -26.93
N SER A 245 -11.36 -4.11 -25.90
CA SER A 245 -10.90 -2.97 -25.11
C SER A 245 -9.44 -2.58 -25.38
N GLN A 246 -8.81 -3.12 -26.43
CA GLN A 246 -7.38 -2.94 -26.70
C GLN A 246 -6.96 -1.48 -26.92
N ASP A 247 -7.87 -0.62 -27.37
CA ASP A 247 -7.59 0.80 -27.64
C ASP A 247 -7.68 1.68 -26.38
N CYS A 248 -8.12 1.12 -25.25
CA CYS A 248 -8.15 1.80 -23.96
C CYS A 248 -6.81 1.65 -23.25
N TYR A 249 -6.16 2.76 -22.92
CA TYR A 249 -4.85 2.75 -22.25
C TYR A 249 -4.94 2.57 -20.72
N LEU A 250 -6.14 2.61 -20.14
CA LEU A 250 -6.40 2.44 -18.71
C LEU A 250 -6.82 1.00 -18.43
N ASP A 251 -5.92 0.19 -17.89
CA ASP A 251 -6.10 -1.25 -17.66
C ASP A 251 -7.25 -1.58 -16.71
N ASP A 252 -7.40 -0.84 -15.62
CA ASP A 252 -8.50 -0.97 -14.66
C ASP A 252 -9.87 -0.63 -15.26
N VAL A 253 -9.94 0.41 -16.10
CA VAL A 253 -11.16 0.74 -16.86
C VAL A 253 -11.52 -0.40 -17.81
N ARG A 254 -10.56 -1.03 -18.49
CA ARG A 254 -10.83 -2.19 -19.37
C ARG A 254 -11.50 -3.33 -18.62
N LEU A 255 -10.99 -3.67 -17.43
CA LEU A 255 -11.61 -4.68 -16.57
C LEU A 255 -13.03 -4.29 -16.21
N PHE A 256 -13.22 -3.03 -15.76
CA PHE A 256 -14.54 -2.53 -15.41
C PHE A 256 -15.54 -2.62 -16.58
N LEU A 257 -15.16 -2.17 -17.78
CA LEU A 257 -16.03 -2.22 -18.95
C LEU A 257 -16.46 -3.66 -19.26
N CYS A 258 -15.51 -4.60 -19.20
CA CYS A 258 -15.81 -6.02 -19.40
C CYS A 258 -16.76 -6.57 -18.33
N LEU A 259 -16.53 -6.25 -17.06
CA LEU A 259 -17.39 -6.67 -15.95
C LEU A 259 -18.80 -6.06 -16.09
N GLN A 260 -18.89 -4.80 -16.49
CA GLN A 260 -20.15 -4.10 -16.71
C GLN A 260 -20.96 -4.78 -17.84
N ASP A 261 -20.32 -5.15 -18.94
CA ASP A 261 -20.96 -5.81 -20.08
C ASP A 261 -21.54 -7.20 -19.72
N ILE A 262 -20.99 -7.85 -18.68
CA ILE A 262 -21.51 -9.12 -18.14
C ILE A 262 -22.36 -8.97 -16.87
N GLY A 263 -22.77 -7.74 -16.55
CA GLY A 263 -23.67 -7.42 -15.44
C GLY A 263 -23.05 -7.55 -14.05
N ILE A 264 -21.74 -7.32 -13.93
CA ILE A 264 -21.01 -7.27 -12.66
C ILE A 264 -20.58 -5.82 -12.41
N HIS A 265 -21.00 -5.27 -11.28
CA HIS A 265 -20.73 -3.88 -10.91
C HIS A 265 -19.83 -3.81 -9.68
N LEU A 266 -19.10 -2.70 -9.55
CA LEU A 266 -18.30 -2.43 -8.37
C LEU A 266 -19.20 -2.31 -7.13
N ASP A 267 -18.87 -3.06 -6.08
CA ASP A 267 -19.52 -2.92 -4.78
C ASP A 267 -18.89 -1.78 -3.98
N THR A 268 -19.48 -0.59 -4.08
CA THR A 268 -18.99 0.60 -3.38
C THR A 268 -19.25 0.56 -1.88
N THR A 269 -20.13 -0.33 -1.40
CA THR A 269 -20.47 -0.42 0.04
C THR A 269 -19.39 -1.14 0.85
N ILE A 270 -18.66 -2.06 0.19
CA ILE A 270 -17.58 -2.84 0.80
C ILE A 270 -16.21 -2.14 0.60
N SER A 271 -16.08 -1.38 -0.49
CA SER A 271 -14.79 -0.88 -0.98
C SER A 271 -14.24 0.36 -0.25
N TYR A 272 -15.07 1.09 0.51
CA TYR A 272 -14.69 2.34 1.17
C TYR A 272 -15.18 2.31 2.63
N PRO A 273 -14.40 2.78 3.64
CA PRO A 273 -13.16 3.56 3.56
C PRO A 273 -11.85 2.76 3.73
N ALA A 274 -11.89 1.43 3.79
CA ALA A 274 -10.73 0.63 4.23
C ALA A 274 -9.65 0.39 3.16
N MET A 275 -9.83 0.86 1.93
CA MET A 275 -8.91 0.65 0.80
C MET A 275 -8.37 2.01 0.32
N ASN A 276 -7.11 2.02 -0.16
CA ASN A 276 -6.38 3.19 -0.69
C ASN A 276 -5.92 4.23 0.34
N PHE A 277 -5.08 3.81 1.29
CA PHE A 277 -4.26 4.73 2.07
C PHE A 277 -2.91 4.95 1.38
N ALA A 278 -2.36 6.16 1.39
CA ALA A 278 -1.03 6.40 0.85
C ALA A 278 -0.15 7.04 1.93
N PRO A 279 0.88 6.34 2.43
CA PRO A 279 1.69 6.82 3.57
C PRO A 279 2.31 8.21 3.32
N THR A 280 2.64 8.47 2.05
CA THR A 280 3.34 9.66 1.58
C THR A 280 2.43 10.78 1.09
N LYS A 281 1.13 10.52 0.90
CA LYS A 281 0.17 11.56 0.55
C LYS A 281 -0.34 12.24 1.82
N ASN A 282 -0.84 13.45 1.69
CA ASN A 282 -1.49 14.18 2.78
C ASN A 282 -2.77 13.44 3.22
N ILE A 283 -2.62 12.33 3.95
CA ILE A 283 -3.72 11.68 4.63
C ILE A 283 -4.22 12.69 5.66
N ASP A 284 -5.47 13.10 5.51
CA ASP A 284 -6.16 13.87 6.54
C ASP A 284 -6.53 12.91 7.68
N TRP A 285 -5.53 12.62 8.52
CA TRP A 285 -5.66 11.71 9.66
C TRP A 285 -6.78 12.15 10.61
N GLY A 286 -7.12 13.43 10.66
CA GLY A 286 -8.23 13.94 11.47
C GLY A 286 -9.61 13.52 10.97
N ARG A 287 -9.72 13.02 9.73
CA ARG A 287 -10.97 12.50 9.14
C ARG A 287 -11.05 10.99 9.10
N LEU A 288 -9.94 10.29 9.37
CA LEU A 288 -9.94 8.84 9.42
C LEU A 288 -10.37 8.37 10.81
N ASP A 289 -11.20 7.34 10.83
CA ASP A 289 -11.52 6.64 12.07
C ASP A 289 -10.23 5.95 12.58
N PRO A 290 -9.70 6.30 13.77
CA PRO A 290 -8.51 5.67 14.33
C PRO A 290 -8.68 4.16 14.53
N CYS A 291 -9.92 3.69 14.68
CA CYS A 291 -10.27 2.29 14.90
C CYS A 291 -10.47 1.51 13.61
N LEU A 292 -10.40 2.18 12.45
CA LEU A 292 -10.46 1.52 11.16
C LEU A 292 -9.27 0.58 11.01
N HIS A 293 -9.53 -0.66 10.62
CA HIS A 293 -8.49 -1.58 10.19
C HIS A 293 -8.20 -1.35 8.71
N PRO A 294 -7.03 -0.79 8.35
CA PRO A 294 -6.70 -0.61 6.94
C PRO A 294 -6.57 -1.95 6.25
N VAL A 295 -7.02 -2.03 5.00
CA VAL A 295 -6.88 -3.24 4.16
C VAL A 295 -5.76 -3.06 3.16
N VAL A 296 -5.70 -1.90 2.48
CA VAL A 296 -4.71 -1.62 1.45
C VAL A 296 -4.08 -0.25 1.62
N PHE A 297 -2.74 -0.20 1.56
CA PHE A 297 -1.99 1.02 1.27
C PHE A 297 -1.43 0.96 -0.15
N HIS A 298 -1.41 2.08 -0.86
CA HIS A 298 -0.97 2.21 -2.25
C HIS A 298 0.05 3.36 -2.38
N GLY A 299 0.97 3.26 -3.34
CA GLY A 299 2.07 4.22 -3.47
C GLY A 299 3.07 4.11 -2.32
N VAL A 300 3.31 2.88 -1.86
CA VAL A 300 4.17 2.53 -0.74
C VAL A 300 5.56 2.19 -1.27
N MET A 301 6.57 2.91 -0.80
CA MET A 301 7.96 2.61 -1.14
C MET A 301 8.40 1.27 -0.52
N PRO A 302 9.39 0.57 -1.10
CA PRO A 302 9.89 -0.71 -0.56
C PRO A 302 10.20 -0.69 0.94
N MET A 303 10.89 0.35 1.42
CA MET A 303 11.17 0.52 2.85
C MET A 303 9.89 0.70 3.68
N GLU A 304 8.93 1.49 3.20
CA GLU A 304 7.65 1.69 3.88
C GLU A 304 6.82 0.40 3.94
N MET A 305 6.92 -0.48 2.95
CA MET A 305 6.29 -1.81 3.00
C MET A 305 6.85 -2.65 4.15
N HIS A 306 8.18 -2.65 4.33
CA HIS A 306 8.81 -3.34 5.46
C HIS A 306 8.34 -2.78 6.80
N MET A 307 8.14 -1.47 6.87
CA MET A 307 7.70 -0.79 8.07
C MET A 307 6.22 -1.11 8.38
N LEU A 308 5.34 -1.01 7.39
CA LEU A 308 3.94 -1.45 7.51
C LEU A 308 3.84 -2.93 7.89
N HIS A 309 4.70 -3.78 7.32
CA HIS A 309 4.78 -5.19 7.69
C HIS A 309 5.21 -5.39 9.14
N ALA A 310 6.23 -4.66 9.60
CA ALA A 310 6.66 -4.72 10.99
C ALA A 310 5.55 -4.28 11.95
N ALA A 311 4.80 -3.23 11.60
CA ALA A 311 3.62 -2.81 12.35
C ALA A 311 2.53 -3.90 12.37
N ASP A 312 2.21 -4.49 11.22
CA ASP A 312 1.26 -5.60 11.10
C ASP A 312 1.67 -6.77 12.02
N LEU A 313 2.95 -7.16 12.01
CA LEU A 313 3.47 -8.23 12.87
C LEU A 313 3.42 -7.86 14.36
N LYS A 314 3.81 -6.64 14.72
CA LYS A 314 3.79 -6.13 16.10
C LYS A 314 2.38 -6.16 16.70
N HIS A 315 1.38 -5.83 15.89
CA HIS A 315 -0.02 -5.81 16.29
C HIS A 315 -0.74 -7.13 15.96
N HIS A 316 -0.01 -8.23 15.74
CA HIS A 316 -0.57 -9.54 15.46
C HIS A 316 -1.64 -9.51 14.37
N GLY A 317 -1.38 -8.80 13.27
CA GLY A 317 -2.27 -8.59 12.14
C GLY A 317 -3.62 -7.96 12.47
N GLN A 318 -3.68 -7.20 13.56
CA GLN A 318 -4.85 -6.45 14.01
C GLN A 318 -4.56 -4.95 14.09
N ALA A 319 -3.52 -4.46 13.41
CA ALA A 319 -3.22 -3.04 13.37
C ALA A 319 -4.45 -2.26 12.89
N ASN A 320 -4.79 -1.19 13.61
CA ASN A 320 -5.75 -0.17 13.17
C ASN A 320 -5.00 1.11 12.72
N MET A 321 -5.74 2.11 12.25
CA MET A 321 -5.13 3.36 11.77
C MET A 321 -4.36 4.10 12.88
N ALA A 322 -4.79 4.04 14.14
CA ALA A 322 -4.05 4.62 15.26
C ALA A 322 -2.71 3.93 15.52
N ASP A 323 -2.67 2.60 15.44
CA ASP A 323 -1.45 1.80 15.56
C ASP A 323 -0.47 2.17 14.44
N ILE A 324 -0.94 2.16 13.18
CA ILE A 324 -0.11 2.53 12.03
C ILE A 324 0.42 3.95 12.14
N PHE A 325 -0.42 4.89 12.57
CA PHE A 325 -0.01 6.28 12.79
C PHE A 325 1.07 6.40 13.88
N ALA A 326 0.89 5.68 15.00
CA ALA A 326 1.87 5.67 16.08
C ALA A 326 3.23 5.15 15.58
N GLU A 327 3.23 4.05 14.82
CA GLU A 327 4.47 3.51 14.24
C GLU A 327 5.10 4.48 13.23
N MET A 328 4.32 5.05 12.31
CA MET A 328 4.80 6.04 11.32
C MET A 328 5.43 7.27 11.97
N ALA A 329 4.85 7.76 13.07
CA ALA A 329 5.40 8.86 13.84
C ALA A 329 6.78 8.51 14.44
N THR A 330 7.00 7.27 14.88
CA THR A 330 8.30 6.85 15.40
C THR A 330 9.38 6.77 14.33
N TRP A 331 8.98 6.53 13.09
CA TRP A 331 9.90 6.40 11.97
C TRP A 331 10.37 7.75 11.40
N GLY A 332 9.89 8.86 11.94
CA GLY A 332 10.17 10.19 11.40
C GLY A 332 9.51 10.43 10.04
N ILE A 333 8.55 9.58 9.64
CA ILE A 333 7.65 9.86 8.53
C ILE A 333 6.61 10.86 9.06
N HIS A 334 7.05 12.09 9.23
CA HIS A 334 6.14 13.21 9.47
C HIS A 334 5.48 13.54 8.13
N SER A 335 4.16 13.71 8.13
CA SER A 335 3.37 14.21 6.99
C SER A 335 3.70 15.68 6.66
N ASP A 336 4.92 16.13 6.90
CA ASP A 336 5.33 17.52 6.99
C ASP A 336 5.41 18.18 5.61
N ARG A 337 4.22 18.51 5.10
CA ARG A 337 4.07 19.62 4.17
C ARG A 337 4.09 20.98 4.87
N THR A 338 4.21 21.05 6.20
CA THR A 338 4.67 22.29 6.84
C THR A 338 6.05 22.68 6.30
N GLY A 339 6.95 21.73 5.99
CA GLY A 339 8.26 22.02 5.40
C GLY A 339 8.23 22.53 3.96
N LYS A 340 7.36 21.99 3.08
CA LYS A 340 7.19 22.48 1.69
C LYS A 340 6.39 23.78 1.63
N GLN A 341 5.39 23.97 2.50
CA GLN A 341 4.69 25.25 2.63
C GLN A 341 5.58 26.30 3.30
N ALA A 342 6.42 25.95 4.27
CA ALA A 342 7.43 26.84 4.85
C ALA A 342 8.54 27.17 3.85
N ALA A 343 8.96 26.25 2.97
CA ALA A 343 9.91 26.56 1.90
C ALA A 343 9.29 27.40 0.77
N THR A 344 7.98 27.26 0.53
CA THR A 344 7.24 28.09 -0.44
C THR A 344 6.90 29.46 0.15
N ALA A 345 6.52 29.53 1.43
CA ALA A 345 6.33 30.74 2.21
C ALA A 345 7.66 31.46 2.43
N ALA A 346 8.76 30.76 2.71
CA ALA A 346 10.11 31.35 2.76
C ALA A 346 10.56 31.83 1.39
N LYS A 347 10.24 31.15 0.27
CA LYS A 347 10.51 31.66 -1.09
C LYS A 347 9.63 32.86 -1.46
N GLN A 348 8.40 32.92 -0.97
CA GLN A 348 7.50 34.08 -1.13
C GLN A 348 7.94 35.24 -0.25
N GLU A 349 8.31 35.01 1.00
CA GLU A 349 8.91 36.00 1.92
C GLU A 349 10.27 36.46 1.43
N THR A 350 11.11 35.61 0.83
CA THR A 350 12.39 36.07 0.24
C THR A 350 12.14 36.96 -0.99
N ARG A 351 11.05 36.74 -1.73
CA ARG A 351 10.60 37.66 -2.80
C ARG A 351 9.98 38.94 -2.23
N GLN A 352 9.26 38.87 -1.12
CA GLN A 352 8.61 40.02 -0.47
C GLN A 352 9.62 40.90 0.32
N VAL A 353 10.64 40.30 0.93
CA VAL A 353 11.76 41.00 1.59
C VAL A 353 12.67 41.68 0.56
N SER A 354 12.63 41.24 -0.71
CA SER A 354 13.28 41.98 -1.82
C SER A 354 12.48 43.19 -2.30
N SER A 355 11.16 43.26 -2.04
CA SER A 355 10.34 44.44 -2.31
C SER A 355 10.21 45.39 -1.11
N ASP A 356 10.33 44.88 0.12
CA ASP A 356 10.01 45.62 1.34
C ASP A 356 11.26 46.06 2.13
N ARG A 357 12.42 46.16 1.46
CA ARG A 357 13.63 46.78 2.02
C ARG A 357 13.54 48.32 2.14
N GLN A 358 12.33 48.81 2.43
CA GLN A 358 11.99 50.13 2.96
C GLN A 358 10.77 49.99 3.89
N GLN A 359 10.94 49.43 5.09
CA GLN A 359 10.43 49.97 6.37
C GLN A 359 10.41 48.91 7.49
N SER A 360 10.97 49.31 8.64
CA SER A 360 10.74 48.84 10.01
C SER A 360 10.97 47.36 10.40
N ALA A 361 11.84 47.20 11.41
CA ALA A 361 12.05 45.99 12.17
C ALA A 361 10.83 45.65 13.07
N GLY A 362 10.36 44.40 13.00
CA GLY A 362 9.35 43.83 13.88
C GLY A 362 9.54 42.32 14.03
N SER A 363 9.58 41.87 15.28
CA SER A 363 9.86 40.51 15.78
C SER A 363 8.94 39.41 15.21
N LEU A 364 9.51 38.30 14.73
CA LEU A 364 8.79 37.07 14.39
C LEU A 364 8.99 36.00 15.48
N LYS A 365 7.87 35.56 16.08
CA LYS A 365 7.79 34.45 17.03
C LYS A 365 7.74 33.11 16.30
N GLY A 366 8.56 32.17 16.76
CA GLY A 366 8.63 30.81 16.23
C GLY A 366 7.40 29.96 16.55
N ILE A 367 7.06 29.08 15.62
CA ILE A 367 6.08 28.00 15.77
C ILE A 367 6.68 26.94 16.70
N GLN A 368 5.97 26.60 17.77
CA GLN A 368 6.44 25.63 18.77
C GLN A 368 6.11 24.18 18.39
N ILE A 369 7.12 23.32 18.46
CA ILE A 369 7.07 21.84 18.40
C ILE A 369 6.06 21.21 19.39
N SER A 370 5.51 21.99 20.33
CA SER A 370 4.55 21.55 21.35
C SER A 370 3.16 21.20 20.79
N GLU A 371 2.76 21.74 19.63
CA GLU A 371 1.43 21.47 19.05
C GLU A 371 1.35 20.10 18.35
N ILE A 372 2.44 19.63 17.72
CA ILE A 372 2.49 18.32 17.05
C ILE A 372 2.36 17.17 18.06
N ARG A 373 2.99 17.30 19.23
CA ARG A 373 2.83 16.32 20.33
C ARG A 373 1.40 16.27 20.84
N LYS A 374 0.74 17.43 20.99
CA LYS A 374 -0.65 17.48 21.46
C LYS A 374 -1.62 16.76 20.50
N SER A 375 -1.43 16.87 19.19
CA SER A 375 -2.26 16.15 18.21
C SER A 375 -2.05 14.63 18.26
N ALA A 376 -0.80 14.17 18.43
CA ALA A 376 -0.50 12.75 18.60
C ALA A 376 -1.08 12.20 19.91
N ASP A 377 -1.01 12.96 21.00
CA ASP A 377 -1.54 12.55 22.30
C ASP A 377 -3.08 12.64 22.36
N SER A 378 -3.71 13.58 21.64
CA SER A 378 -5.18 13.61 21.50
C SER A 378 -5.73 12.45 20.66
N LEU A 379 -4.98 11.99 19.65
CA LEU A 379 -5.35 10.80 18.86
C LEU A 379 -5.19 9.52 19.67
N LYS A 380 -4.19 9.43 20.56
CA LYS A 380 -4.06 8.32 21.52
C LYS A 380 -5.20 8.26 22.53
N ALA A 381 -5.83 9.39 22.84
CA ALA A 381 -6.93 9.46 23.81
C ALA A 381 -8.29 8.99 23.22
N ALA A 382 -8.42 8.88 21.90
CA ALA A 382 -9.58 8.27 21.25
C ALA A 382 -9.48 6.74 21.38
N ALA A 383 -9.82 6.22 22.55
CA ALA A 383 -9.75 4.79 22.83
C ALA A 383 -10.70 4.02 21.92
N CYS A 384 -10.16 3.08 21.14
CA CYS A 384 -10.97 2.10 20.41
C CYS A 384 -11.63 1.16 21.43
N PRO A 385 -12.97 1.05 21.44
CA PRO A 385 -13.68 0.33 22.49
C PRO A 385 -13.40 -1.19 22.51
N ASP A 386 -12.84 -1.74 21.43
CA ASP A 386 -12.47 -3.16 21.32
C ASP A 386 -10.96 -3.37 21.36
N ASN A 387 -10.39 -3.40 22.56
CA ASN A 387 -9.41 -4.40 22.98
C ASN A 387 -9.03 -4.19 24.46
N SER A 388 -9.15 -5.27 25.21
CA SER A 388 -8.86 -5.38 26.64
C SER A 388 -7.41 -4.97 26.99
N ARG A 389 -7.23 -3.70 27.36
CA ARG A 389 -6.29 -3.14 28.36
C ARG A 389 -6.54 -1.63 28.40
N GLY A 390 -7.73 -1.25 28.87
CA GLY A 390 -8.05 0.15 29.12
C GLY A 390 -7.26 0.67 30.31
N PHE A 391 -6.39 1.65 30.11
CA PHE A 391 -6.09 2.62 31.16
C PHE A 391 -7.29 3.55 31.27
N ALA A 392 -8.13 3.35 32.27
CA ALA A 392 -9.11 4.35 32.66
C ALA A 392 -8.37 5.47 33.40
N ILE A 393 -8.35 6.69 32.83
CA ILE A 393 -8.14 7.89 33.63
C ILE A 393 -9.50 8.20 34.27
N LEU A 394 -9.72 7.66 35.47
CA LEU A 394 -10.80 8.08 36.34
C LEU A 394 -10.47 9.46 36.89
N GLN A 395 -11.13 10.48 36.38
CA GLN A 395 -11.25 11.76 37.08
C GLN A 395 -12.35 11.59 38.14
N LEU A 396 -11.95 11.17 39.34
CA LEU A 396 -12.83 11.20 40.52
C LEU A 396 -12.40 12.36 41.40
N GLY A 397 -13.32 13.33 41.54
CA GLY A 397 -13.36 14.17 42.73
C GLY A 397 -13.77 13.32 43.93
N GLU A 398 -13.00 13.48 45.00
CA GLU A 398 -13.23 13.20 46.43
C GLU A 398 -14.06 11.97 46.88
N GLU A 399 -13.39 11.20 47.77
CA GLU A 399 -13.90 10.24 48.77
C GLU A 399 -14.28 8.80 48.35
N GLN A 400 -13.30 7.89 48.35
CA GLN A 400 -13.05 6.90 49.43
C GLN A 400 -12.03 5.85 48.98
N LEU A 401 -11.14 5.49 49.91
CA LEU A 401 -9.96 4.62 49.77
C LEU A 401 -10.32 3.13 49.62
N HIS A 402 -9.61 2.44 48.73
CA HIS A 402 -9.16 1.06 48.97
C HIS A 402 -7.74 0.85 48.41
N GLU A 403 -6.86 0.37 49.27
CA GLU A 403 -5.47 -0.01 48.98
C GLU A 403 -5.38 -1.21 48.03
N CYS A 404 -4.43 -1.18 47.09
CA CYS A 404 -3.76 -2.36 46.55
C CYS A 404 -2.29 -2.04 46.24
N HIS A 405 -1.41 -2.91 46.70
CA HIS A 405 0.05 -2.81 46.74
C HIS A 405 0.74 -2.66 45.36
N GLY A 406 1.83 -1.88 45.34
CA GLY A 406 3.06 -2.28 44.64
C GLY A 406 3.69 -1.29 43.64
N THR A 407 4.75 -0.62 44.11
CA THR A 407 5.86 0.02 43.37
C THR A 407 5.62 1.41 42.75
N MET A 408 6.34 2.37 43.34
CA MET A 408 6.33 3.80 43.10
C MET A 408 7.48 4.18 42.16
N VAL A 409 7.19 4.87 41.05
CA VAL A 409 8.20 5.66 40.31
C VAL A 409 7.85 7.13 40.51
N VAL A 410 8.70 7.85 41.24
CA VAL A 410 8.57 9.28 41.50
C VAL A 410 9.17 10.04 40.32
N CYS A 411 8.37 10.81 39.59
CA CYS A 411 8.83 11.90 38.74
C CYS A 411 8.44 13.23 39.38
N LEU A 412 9.40 13.89 40.02
CA LEU A 412 9.24 15.27 40.52
C LEU A 412 9.20 16.25 39.34
N HIS A 413 8.09 16.95 39.15
CA HIS A 413 8.05 18.22 38.40
C HIS A 413 7.72 19.33 39.40
N GLY A 414 8.76 19.93 39.99
CA GLY A 414 8.66 21.16 40.76
C GLY A 414 8.77 22.36 39.83
N HIS A 415 7.71 23.16 39.73
CA HIS A 415 7.76 24.51 39.19
C HIS A 415 8.47 25.43 40.20
N LEU A 416 9.66 25.92 39.85
CA LEU A 416 10.37 26.96 40.59
C LEU A 416 9.68 28.32 40.37
N HIS A 417 8.95 28.78 41.39
CA HIS A 417 8.58 30.18 41.55
C HIS A 417 9.72 30.91 42.27
N MET A 418 10.35 31.88 41.59
CA MET A 418 11.29 32.82 42.20
C MET A 418 10.52 33.93 42.96
N PRO A 419 10.77 34.15 44.25
CA PRO A 419 10.38 35.39 44.93
C PRO A 419 11.47 36.46 44.76
N LYS A 420 11.01 37.67 44.45
CA LYS A 420 11.80 38.90 44.45
C LYS A 420 12.12 39.34 45.89
N HIS A 421 13.36 39.82 46.06
CA HIS A 421 13.87 40.69 47.13
C HIS A 421 13.84 40.19 48.59
N ILE A 422 15.03 39.84 49.10
CA ILE A 422 15.45 40.10 50.48
C ILE A 422 16.90 40.64 50.41
N SER A 423 17.13 41.83 50.95
CA SER A 423 18.43 42.44 51.19
C SER A 423 18.92 42.13 52.60
N PHE A 424 20.22 41.96 52.83
CA PHE A 424 20.87 42.30 54.11
C PHE A 424 22.33 42.71 53.90
N ASP A 425 22.70 43.77 54.64
CA ASP A 425 23.96 44.54 54.80
C ASP A 425 24.58 45.26 53.59
#